data_AF-A0A8S3HWC4-F1
#
_entry.id   AF-A0A8S3HWC4-F1
#
_cell.length_a   1.000
_cell.length_b   1.000
_cell.length_c   1.000
_cell.angle_alpha   90.00
_cell.angle_beta   90.00
_cell.angle_gamma   90.00
#
_symmetry.space_group_name_H-M   'P 1'
#
loop_
_entity.id
_entity.type
_entity.pdbx_description
1 polymer ?
#
loop_
_entity_poly.entity_id
_entity_poly.type
_entity_poly.pdbx_seq_one_letter_code
_entity_poly.pdbx_strand_id
1 'polypeptide(L)'
;DATPDEIENLLKELCVMKMVGKHANIISLLGCCTKGGQVMLIVEYARYGNLRDYLRRKRPSGHILSGSFEQDDNDDGYKQDDNDNLINSLTTMDLIFFCLQIATGMEYLHSQK
;
A
#
# COMPACT_ATOMS: atom_id res chain seq x y z
N ASP A 1 -15.37 -18.74 -7.82
CA ASP A 1 -16.09 -17.57 -8.35
C ASP A 1 -16.28 -16.54 -7.25
N ALA A 2 -16.12 -15.27 -7.58
CA ALA A 2 -16.37 -14.19 -6.64
C ALA A 2 -17.85 -14.16 -6.26
N THR A 3 -18.15 -13.90 -4.99
CA THR A 3 -19.54 -13.75 -4.53
C THR A 3 -20.14 -12.44 -5.10
N PRO A 4 -21.46 -12.36 -5.27
CA PRO A 4 -22.11 -11.12 -5.69
C PRO A 4 -21.75 -9.92 -4.79
N ASP A 5 -21.59 -10.17 -3.49
CA ASP A 5 -21.22 -9.15 -2.51
C ASP A 5 -19.77 -8.64 -2.71
N GLU A 6 -18.82 -9.52 -3.04
CA GLU A 6 -17.44 -9.13 -3.37
C GLU A 6 -17.39 -8.23 -4.62
N ILE A 7 -18.22 -8.54 -5.63
CA ILE A 7 -18.33 -7.73 -6.84
C ILE A 7 -18.92 -6.36 -6.50
N GLU A 8 -19.97 -6.30 -5.68
CA GLU A 8 -20.58 -5.05 -5.26
C GLU A 8 -19.60 -4.17 -4.47
N ASN A 9 -18.84 -4.76 -3.54
CA ASN A 9 -17.83 -4.04 -2.77
C ASN A 9 -16.73 -3.49 -3.66
N LEU A 10 -16.25 -4.26 -4.64
CA LEU A 10 -15.25 -3.80 -5.59
C LEU A 10 -15.76 -2.65 -6.47
N LEU A 11 -17.04 -2.67 -6.86
CA LEU A 11 -17.65 -1.57 -7.60
C LEU A 11 -17.83 -0.30 -6.74
N LYS A 12 -18.11 -0.46 -5.43
CA LYS A 12 -18.11 0.66 -4.48
C LYS A 12 -16.72 1.27 -4.35
N GLU A 13 -15.68 0.44 -4.22
CA GLU A 13 -14.29 0.90 -4.17
C GLU A 13 -13.89 1.65 -5.45
N LEU A 14 -14.24 1.12 -6.63
CA LEU A 14 -14.04 1.80 -7.91
C LEU A 14 -14.66 3.21 -7.91
N CYS A 15 -15.88 3.34 -7.40
CA CYS A 15 -16.60 4.61 -7.33
C CYS A 15 -15.85 5.62 -6.43
N VAL A 16 -15.40 5.17 -5.25
CA VAL A 16 -14.61 5.98 -4.32
C VAL A 16 -13.30 6.43 -4.97
N MET A 17 -12.53 5.51 -5.57
CA MET A 17 -11.26 5.87 -6.21
C MET A 17 -11.44 6.85 -7.37
N LYS A 18 -12.55 6.76 -8.12
CA LYS A 18 -12.88 7.72 -9.18
C LYS A 18 -13.19 9.11 -8.62
N MET A 19 -13.91 9.19 -7.50
CA MET A 19 -14.23 10.46 -6.84
C MET A 19 -12.98 11.12 -6.26
N VAL A 20 -12.10 10.33 -5.64
CA VAL A 20 -10.86 10.84 -5.04
C VAL A 20 -9.96 11.50 -6.08
N GLY A 21 -9.91 10.99 -7.32
CA GLY A 21 -9.08 11.58 -8.37
C GLY A 21 -7.59 11.26 -8.20
N LYS A 22 -6.73 12.24 -8.49
CA LYS A 22 -5.26 12.06 -8.54
C LYS A 22 -4.57 12.91 -7.50
N HIS A 23 -3.75 12.27 -6.66
CA HIS A 23 -2.91 12.93 -5.66
C HIS A 23 -1.59 12.16 -5.47
N ALA A 24 -0.49 12.85 -5.19
CA ALA A 24 0.84 12.22 -5.11
C ALA A 24 0.98 11.19 -3.96
N ASN A 25 0.20 11.34 -2.89
CA ASN A 25 0.24 10.47 -1.71
C ASN A 25 -0.96 9.51 -1.61
N ILE A 26 -1.65 9.25 -2.72
CA ILE A 26 -2.77 8.31 -2.80
C ILE A 26 -2.58 7.49 -4.07
N ILE A 27 -2.78 6.18 -3.98
CA ILE A 27 -2.76 5.30 -5.15
C ILE A 27 -3.90 5.68 -6.09
N SER A 28 -3.56 6.20 -7.26
CA SER A 28 -4.54 6.68 -8.23
C SER A 28 -5.07 5.54 -9.09
N LEU A 29 -6.35 5.64 -9.45
CA LEU A 29 -6.97 4.77 -10.45
C LEU A 29 -6.48 5.16 -11.85
N LEU A 30 -5.93 4.19 -12.59
CA LEU A 30 -5.52 4.35 -13.99
C LEU A 30 -6.63 3.91 -14.95
N GLY A 31 -7.45 2.94 -14.55
CA GLY A 31 -8.56 2.44 -15.34
C GLY A 31 -9.30 1.28 -14.67
N CYS A 32 -10.36 0.78 -15.32
CA CYS A 32 -11.07 -0.40 -14.89
C CYS A 32 -11.60 -1.20 -16.09
N CYS A 33 -11.79 -2.50 -15.89
CA CYS A 33 -12.52 -3.36 -16.80
C CYS A 33 -13.74 -3.90 -16.07
N THR A 34 -14.93 -3.65 -16.60
CA THR A 34 -16.21 -4.15 -16.05
C THR A 34 -16.99 -5.00 -17.06
N LYS A 35 -16.40 -5.29 -18.22
CA LYS A 35 -17.03 -6.06 -19.30
C LYS A 35 -16.62 -7.52 -19.20
N GLY A 36 -17.56 -8.43 -19.48
CA GLY A 36 -17.27 -9.87 -19.57
C GLY A 36 -17.35 -10.64 -18.26
N GLY A 37 -18.07 -10.14 -17.26
CA GLY A 37 -18.36 -10.88 -16.02
C GLY A 37 -17.27 -10.82 -14.94
N GLN A 38 -16.13 -10.18 -15.22
CA GLN A 38 -15.06 -9.95 -14.25
C GLN A 38 -14.79 -8.46 -14.10
N VAL A 39 -14.75 -7.98 -12.86
CA VAL A 39 -14.40 -6.60 -12.53
C VAL A 39 -12.91 -6.55 -12.18
N MET A 40 -12.15 -5.70 -12.86
CA MET A 40 -10.72 -5.48 -12.62
C MET A 40 -10.43 -4.00 -12.47
N LEU A 41 -9.57 -3.67 -11.51
CA LEU A 41 -9.06 -2.31 -11.28
C LEU A 41 -7.61 -2.22 -11.72
N ILE A 42 -7.29 -1.15 -12.44
CA ILE A 42 -5.92 -0.83 -12.87
C ILE A 42 -5.51 0.39 -12.08
N VAL A 43 -4.52 0.25 -11.21
CA VAL A 43 -4.06 1.28 -10.27
C VAL A 43 -2.55 1.48 -10.39
N GLU A 44 -2.04 2.56 -9.80
CA GLU A 44 -0.60 2.78 -9.71
C GLU A 44 0.12 1.66 -8.93
N TYR A 45 1.29 1.26 -9.41
CA TYR A 45 2.08 0.19 -8.80
C TYR A 45 3.04 0.72 -7.74
N ALA A 46 2.86 0.31 -6.49
CA ALA A 46 3.75 0.61 -5.38
C ALA A 46 4.92 -0.40 -5.33
N ARG A 47 6.05 -0.05 -5.97
CA ARG A 47 7.22 -0.94 -6.12
C ARG A 47 7.73 -1.55 -4.81
N TYR A 48 7.63 -0.84 -3.69
CA TYR A 48 8.16 -1.27 -2.39
C TYR A 48 7.14 -2.03 -1.53
N GLY A 49 5.92 -2.26 -2.04
CA GLY A 49 4.84 -2.90 -1.30
C GLY A 49 4.22 -1.99 -0.23
N ASN A 50 3.64 -2.61 0.79
CA ASN A 50 3.02 -1.87 1.89
C ASN A 50 4.06 -1.37 2.91
N LEU A 51 3.71 -0.28 3.60
CA LEU A 51 4.62 0.39 4.53
C LEU A 51 4.97 -0.47 5.75
N ARG A 52 4.06 -1.33 6.22
CA ARG A 52 4.28 -2.20 7.39
C ARG A 52 5.45 -3.14 7.13
N ASP A 53 5.43 -3.82 6.01
CA ASP A 53 6.43 -4.83 5.67
C ASP A 53 7.72 -4.16 5.18
N TYR A 54 7.64 -2.98 4.55
CA TYR A 54 8.80 -2.13 4.26
C TYR A 54 9.56 -1.75 5.54
N LEU A 55 8.86 -1.25 6.57
CA LEU A 55 9.47 -0.85 7.85
C LEU A 55 10.02 -2.05 8.63
N ARG A 56 9.35 -3.20 8.59
CA ARG A 56 9.82 -4.44 9.25
C ARG A 56 11.14 -4.93 8.65
N ARG A 57 11.25 -4.93 7.31
CA ARG A 57 12.47 -5.34 6.59
C ARG A 57 13.66 -4.42 6.86
N LYS A 58 13.40 -3.13 7.14
CA LYS A 58 14.42 -2.11 7.42
C LYS A 58 14.76 -1.93 8.91
N ARG A 59 14.16 -2.73 9.80
CA ARG A 59 14.48 -2.70 11.23
C ARG A 59 15.90 -3.22 11.45
N PRO A 60 16.81 -2.47 12.08
CA PRO A 60 18.13 -2.99 12.41
C PRO A 60 17.99 -4.20 13.35
N SER A 61 18.74 -5.26 13.07
CA SER A 61 18.66 -6.59 13.71
C SER A 61 19.01 -6.62 15.22
N GLY A 62 19.05 -5.46 15.89
CA GLY A 62 19.59 -5.28 17.24
C GLY A 62 18.60 -5.00 18.35
N HIS A 63 17.29 -4.88 18.09
CA HIS A 63 16.30 -4.71 19.18
C HIS A 63 15.49 -5.99 19.39
N ILE A 64 16.12 -6.95 20.06
CA ILE A 64 15.44 -8.00 20.82
C ILE A 64 14.69 -7.30 21.95
N LEU A 65 13.43 -6.90 21.70
CA LEU A 65 12.44 -6.91 22.74
C LEU A 65 11.46 -8.02 22.42
N SER A 66 11.65 -9.09 23.16
CA SER A 66 10.73 -10.22 23.29
C SER A 66 9.31 -9.72 23.51
N GLY A 67 8.46 -10.03 22.55
CA GLY A 67 7.02 -9.86 22.62
C GLY A 67 6.46 -10.56 21.40
N SER A 68 6.37 -11.88 21.50
CA SER A 68 5.59 -12.78 20.65
C SER A 68 4.61 -12.08 19.69
N PHE A 69 5.06 -11.83 18.46
CA PHE A 69 4.17 -11.58 17.34
C PHE A 69 4.50 -12.60 16.28
N GLU A 70 3.50 -13.41 16.00
CA GLU A 70 3.56 -14.59 15.15
C GLU A 70 4.17 -14.23 13.80
N GLN A 71 5.18 -15.02 13.47
CA GLN A 71 5.74 -15.15 12.15
C GLN A 71 4.64 -15.79 11.30
N ASP A 72 3.80 -14.96 10.69
CA ASP A 72 2.81 -15.42 9.73
C ASP A 72 3.56 -15.67 8.41
N ASP A 73 3.93 -16.94 8.23
CA ASP A 73 4.58 -17.50 7.05
C ASP A 73 3.62 -17.39 5.85
N ASN A 74 3.63 -16.25 5.16
CA ASN A 74 3.23 -16.13 3.75
C ASN A 74 4.12 -15.07 3.10
N ASP A 75 5.39 -15.43 2.91
CA ASP A 75 6.31 -14.73 2.01
C ASP A 75 5.85 -14.96 0.57
N ASP A 76 4.87 -14.17 0.14
CA ASP A 76 4.47 -14.06 -1.27
C ASP A 76 5.59 -13.37 -2.05
N GLY A 77 6.67 -14.10 -2.34
CA GLY A 77 7.42 -14.11 -3.60
C GLY A 77 8.00 -12.82 -4.18
N TYR A 78 7.94 -11.66 -3.52
CA TYR A 78 8.58 -10.44 -4.00
C TYR A 78 10.08 -10.50 -3.72
N LYS A 79 10.81 -11.22 -4.58
CA LYS A 79 12.28 -11.23 -4.64
C LYS A 79 12.76 -9.82 -5.00
N GLN A 80 13.03 -9.01 -3.99
CA GLN A 80 13.59 -7.68 -4.16
C GLN A 80 15.11 -7.82 -4.19
N ASP A 81 15.77 -7.24 -5.21
CA ASP A 81 17.22 -7.28 -5.40
C ASP A 81 17.95 -6.97 -4.09
N ASP A 82 18.79 -7.90 -3.62
CA ASP A 82 19.56 -7.82 -2.37
C ASP A 82 20.42 -6.54 -2.24
N ASN A 83 20.63 -5.82 -3.35
CA ASN A 83 21.36 -4.55 -3.40
C ASN A 83 20.63 -3.38 -2.70
N ASP A 84 19.30 -3.41 -2.56
CA ASP A 84 18.53 -2.31 -1.95
C ASP A 84 18.52 -2.38 -0.40
N ASN A 85 18.95 -3.52 0.16
CA ASN A 85 19.00 -3.74 1.61
C ASN A 85 20.17 -3.02 2.29
N LEU A 86 21.31 -2.85 1.62
CA LEU A 86 22.54 -2.28 2.20
C LEU A 86 22.60 -0.74 2.14
N ILE A 87 21.96 -0.11 1.15
CA ILE A 87 22.20 1.31 0.83
C ILE A 87 21.31 2.26 1.65
N ASN A 88 20.18 1.79 2.19
CA ASN A 88 19.18 2.67 2.79
C ASN A 88 18.79 2.19 4.20
N SER A 89 19.65 2.44 5.19
CA SER A 89 19.22 2.39 6.60
C SER A 89 18.19 3.49 6.80
N LEU A 90 17.03 3.12 7.33
CA LEU A 90 15.95 4.06 7.56
C LEU A 90 16.36 5.06 8.66
N THR A 91 16.26 6.35 8.37
CA THR A 91 16.56 7.43 9.31
C THR A 91 15.27 7.94 9.96
N THR A 92 15.40 8.69 11.05
CA THR A 92 14.27 9.39 11.66
C THR A 92 13.61 10.37 10.68
N MET A 93 14.39 10.97 9.78
CA MET A 93 13.85 11.88 8.77
C MET A 93 12.94 11.15 7.80
N ASP A 94 13.27 9.92 7.39
CA ASP A 94 12.40 9.12 6.53
C ASP A 94 11.04 8.84 7.20
N LEU A 95 11.05 8.55 8.50
CA LEU A 95 9.82 8.36 9.27
C LEU A 95 8.98 9.65 9.30
N ILE A 96 9.62 10.80 9.51
CA ILE A 96 8.95 12.11 9.48
C ILE A 96 8.35 12.36 8.09
N PHE A 97 9.08 12.04 7.02
CA PHE A 97 8.58 12.18 5.65
C PHE A 97 7.38 11.27 5.38
N PHE A 98 7.40 10.02 5.85
CA PHE A 98 6.23 9.14 5.71
C PHE A 98 5.01 9.71 6.43
N CYS A 99 5.17 10.18 7.67
CA CYS A 99 4.09 10.82 8.42
C CYS A 99 3.53 12.04 7.68
N LEU A 100 4.41 12.89 7.16
CA LEU A 100 4.00 14.07 6.40
C LEU A 100 3.22 13.69 5.14
N GLN A 101 3.73 12.75 4.36
CA GLN A 101 3.08 12.28 3.13
C GLN A 101 1.69 11.68 3.41
N ILE A 102 1.56 10.88 4.46
CA ILE A 102 0.27 10.34 4.89
C ILE A 102 -0.68 11.46 5.31
N ALA A 103 -0.19 12.43 6.09
CA ALA A 103 -1.00 13.57 6.52
C ALA A 103 -1.50 14.39 5.33
N THR A 104 -0.64 14.71 4.36
CA THR A 104 -1.01 15.44 3.14
C THR A 104 -2.02 14.65 2.31
N GLY A 105 -1.85 13.33 2.17
CA GLY A 105 -2.83 12.47 1.50
C GLY A 105 -4.19 12.49 2.20
N MET A 106 -4.21 12.43 3.53
CA MET A 106 -5.44 12.47 4.32
C MET A 106 -6.13 13.84 4.28
N GLU A 107 -5.37 14.93 4.27
CA GLU A 107 -5.88 16.28 4.07
C GLU A 107 -6.57 16.41 2.71
N TYR A 108 -5.96 15.87 1.66
CA TYR A 108 -6.60 15.83 0.34
C TYR A 108 -7.88 15.01 0.33
N LEU A 109 -7.90 13.81 0.92
CA LEU A 109 -9.13 13.01 1.04
C LEU A 109 -10.23 13.75 1.79
N HIS A 110 -9.86 14.52 2.82
CA HIS A 110 -10.81 15.35 3.54
C HIS A 110 -11.41 16.46 2.65
N SER A 111 -10.61 17.04 1.75
CA SER A 111 -11.07 18.07 0.81
C SER A 111 -11.92 17.54 -0.35
N GLN A 112 -11.94 16.22 -0.59
CA GLN A 112 -12.77 15.57 -1.62
C GLN A 112 -14.19 15.23 -1.12
N LYS A 113 -14.62 15.80 0.01
CA LYS A 113 -15.97 15.69 0.55
C LYS A 113 -16.97 16.66 -0.08
#